data_AF-A0A168MDX8-F1
#
_entry.id   AF-A0A168MDX8-F1
#
_cell.length_a   1.000
_cell.length_b   1.000
_cell.length_c   1.000
_cell.angle_alpha   90.00
_cell.angle_beta   90.00
_cell.angle_gamma   90.00
#
_symmetry.space_group_name_H-M   'P 1'
#
loop_
_entity.id
_entity.type
_entity.pdbx_description
1 polymer ?
#
loop_
_entity_poly.entity_id
_entity_poly.type
_entity_poly.pdbx_seq_one_letter_code
_entity_poly.pdbx_strand_id
1 'polypeptide(L)'
;MYKIAYYSASSASNRNLIALSTALKKFIKNNGKIIDIRAKSKDGTVNKNEWLYFKKYVSSADILMICLRGGKNSCPDFGKLIRILPKNSKVFIQPSCVSELEIVRKYCNLKDEV
;
A
#
# COMPACT_ATOMS: atom_id res chain seq x y z
N MET A 1 -16.85 -2.99 -6.27
CA MET A 1 -15.86 -3.66 -5.41
C MET A 1 -14.65 -2.77 -5.33
N TYR A 2 -14.20 -2.44 -4.12
CA TYR A 2 -13.11 -1.49 -3.92
C TYR A 2 -11.78 -2.25 -3.78
N LYS A 3 -10.75 -1.88 -4.53
CA LYS A 3 -9.45 -2.58 -4.59
C LYS A 3 -8.36 -1.79 -3.88
N ILE A 4 -7.73 -2.40 -2.89
CA ILE A 4 -6.66 -1.78 -2.11
C ILE A 4 -5.38 -2.58 -2.30
N ALA A 5 -4.35 -1.94 -2.84
CA ALA A 5 -3.01 -2.46 -2.85
C ALA A 5 -2.26 -1.95 -1.61
N TYR A 6 -1.70 -2.85 -0.80
CA TYR A 6 -0.92 -2.50 0.37
C TYR A 6 0.51 -3.03 0.27
N TYR A 7 1.49 -2.16 0.53
CA TYR A 7 2.89 -2.54 0.66
C TYR A 7 3.46 -2.12 2.01
N SER A 8 4.26 -3.00 2.63
CA SER A 8 5.02 -2.70 3.84
C SER A 8 6.51 -2.97 3.65
N ALA A 9 7.34 -1.95 3.84
CA ALA A 9 8.80 -2.07 3.82
C ALA A 9 9.38 -2.81 5.06
N SER A 10 8.56 -3.09 6.07
CA SER A 10 8.98 -3.80 7.29
C SER A 10 8.94 -5.31 7.08
N SER A 11 10.01 -6.02 7.46
CA SER A 11 10.07 -7.49 7.55
C SER A 11 9.29 -8.07 8.73
N ALA A 12 8.91 -7.24 9.72
CA ALA A 12 7.91 -7.60 10.73
C ALA A 12 6.46 -7.57 10.17
N SER A 13 6.33 -7.49 8.85
CA SER A 13 5.12 -7.35 8.06
C SER A 13 4.00 -8.31 8.42
N ASN A 14 4.28 -9.51 8.94
CA ASN A 14 3.20 -10.41 9.35
C ASN A 14 2.30 -9.77 10.40
N ARG A 15 2.83 -8.99 11.35
CA ARG A 15 1.99 -8.31 12.37
C ARG A 15 1.11 -7.21 11.78
N ASN A 16 1.66 -6.38 10.89
CA ASN A 16 0.91 -5.30 10.23
C ASN A 16 -0.15 -5.86 9.26
N LEU A 17 0.18 -6.93 8.54
CA LEU A 17 -0.75 -7.62 7.64
C LEU A 17 -1.87 -8.33 8.40
N ILE A 18 -1.58 -8.93 9.57
CA ILE A 18 -2.59 -9.50 10.47
C ILE A 18 -3.52 -8.40 10.97
N ALA A 19 -2.99 -7.27 11.46
CA ALA A 19 -3.81 -6.15 11.92
C ALA A 19 -4.70 -5.59 10.80
N LEU A 20 -4.16 -5.43 9.58
CA LEU A 20 -4.91 -5.01 8.40
C LEU A 20 -6.03 -5.99 8.05
N SER A 21 -5.75 -7.29 8.06
CA SER A 21 -6.73 -8.35 7.81
C SER A 21 -7.86 -8.34 8.84
N THR A 22 -7.53 -8.18 10.13
CA THR A 22 -8.50 -8.08 11.21
C THR A 22 -9.38 -6.83 11.09
N ALA A 23 -8.78 -5.67 10.85
CA ALA A 23 -9.50 -4.42 10.64
C ALA A 23 -10.44 -4.50 9.43
N LEU A 24 -9.98 -5.10 8.33
CA LEU A 24 -10.78 -5.31 7.13
C LEU A 24 -11.99 -6.21 7.39
N LYS A 25 -11.79 -7.36 8.04
CA LYS A 25 -12.90 -8.27 8.39
C LYS A 25 -13.97 -7.56 9.21
N LYS A 26 -13.55 -6.74 10.18
CA LYS A 26 -14.46 -5.93 10.99
C LYS A 26 -15.19 -4.88 10.15
N PHE A 27 -14.49 -4.20 9.24
CA PHE A 27 -15.10 -3.23 8.34
C PHE A 27 -16.14 -3.85 7.40
N ILE A 28 -15.81 -4.98 6.77
CA ILE A 28 -16.72 -5.71 5.87
C ILE A 28 -17.96 -6.16 6.65
N LYS A 29 -17.77 -6.75 7.85
CA LYS A 29 -18.86 -7.17 8.73
C LYS A 29 -19.81 -6.01 9.07
N ASN A 30 -19.27 -4.81 9.30
CA ASN A 30 -20.05 -3.66 9.75
C ASN A 30 -20.68 -2.84 8.61
N ASN A 31 -20.08 -2.82 7.42
CA ASN A 31 -20.47 -1.91 6.34
C ASN A 31 -20.97 -2.62 5.06
N GLY A 32 -20.93 -3.95 5.00
CA GLY A 32 -21.43 -4.75 3.87
C GLY A 32 -20.69 -4.56 2.53
N LYS A 33 -19.60 -3.78 2.51
CA LYS A 33 -18.85 -3.49 1.27
C LYS A 33 -17.84 -4.61 0.98
N ILE A 34 -17.84 -5.08 -0.27
CA ILE A 34 -16.81 -5.99 -0.79
C ILE A 34 -15.56 -5.17 -1.12
N ILE A 35 -14.53 -5.35 -0.31
CA ILE A 35 -13.18 -4.82 -0.52
C ILE A 35 -12.26 -5.98 -0.85
N ASP A 36 -11.55 -5.87 -1.97
CA ASP A 36 -10.46 -6.76 -2.33
C ASP A 36 -9.14 -6.09 -1.93
N ILE A 37 -8.31 -6.81 -1.19
CA ILE A 37 -7.01 -6.32 -0.74
C ILE A 37 -5.93 -7.28 -1.16
N ARG A 38 -4.92 -6.75 -1.86
CA ARG A 38 -3.66 -7.47 -2.08
C ARG A 38 -2.55 -6.75 -1.35
N ALA A 39 -1.89 -7.51 -0.49
CA ALA A 39 -0.88 -7.00 0.40
C ALA A 39 0.44 -7.72 0.19
N LYS A 40 1.54 -6.97 0.14
CA LYS A 40 2.90 -7.49 0.06
C LYS A 40 3.80 -6.79 1.06
N SER A 41 4.87 -7.47 1.42
CA SER A 41 5.92 -6.93 2.26
C SER A 41 7.27 -7.01 1.56
N LYS A 42 8.28 -6.40 2.18
CA LYS A 42 9.68 -6.51 1.74
C LYS A 42 10.09 -7.97 1.50
N ASP A 43 9.74 -8.90 2.39
CA ASP A 43 10.11 -10.31 2.26
C ASP A 43 9.42 -10.97 1.04
N GLY A 44 8.17 -10.59 0.78
CA GLY A 44 7.40 -11.05 -0.38
C GLY A 44 7.87 -10.46 -1.73
N THR A 45 8.86 -9.57 -1.74
CA THR A 45 9.44 -9.01 -2.98
C THR A 45 10.60 -9.84 -3.54
N VAL A 46 11.09 -10.82 -2.78
CA VAL A 46 12.16 -11.74 -3.21
C VAL A 46 11.67 -12.63 -4.36
N ASN A 47 10.39 -13.00 -4.37
CA ASN A 47 9.77 -13.73 -5.47
C ASN A 47 9.34 -12.76 -6.59
N LYS A 48 10.11 -12.78 -7.71
CA LYS A 48 9.86 -11.92 -8.88
C LYS A 48 8.45 -12.08 -9.46
N ASN A 49 7.91 -13.30 -9.49
CA ASN A 49 6.59 -13.56 -10.05
C ASN A 49 5.49 -12.94 -9.19
N GLU A 50 5.56 -13.13 -7.87
CA GLU A 50 4.62 -12.52 -6.94
C GLU A 50 4.66 -10.99 -6.97
N TRP A 51 5.86 -10.41 -7.13
CA TRP A 51 6.02 -8.98 -7.28
C TRP A 51 5.40 -8.45 -8.58
N LEU A 52 5.56 -9.18 -9.69
CA LEU A 52 4.91 -8.85 -10.97
C LEU A 52 3.38 -8.91 -10.85
N TYR A 53 2.83 -9.93 -10.17
CA TYR A 53 1.39 -10.00 -9.88
C TYR A 53 0.91 -8.81 -9.04
N PHE A 54 1.66 -8.42 -8.03
CA PHE A 54 1.34 -7.24 -7.22
C PHE A 54 1.34 -5.96 -8.07
N LYS A 55 2.34 -5.76 -8.94
CA LYS A 55 2.35 -4.61 -9.86
C LYS A 55 1.15 -4.59 -10.79
N LYS A 56 0.77 -5.75 -11.35
CA LYS A 56 -0.44 -5.89 -12.18
C LYS A 56 -1.72 -5.60 -11.37
N TYR A 57 -1.73 -5.94 -10.09
CA TYR A 57 -2.85 -5.60 -9.22
C TYR A 57 -2.97 -4.09 -9.01
N VAL A 58 -1.84 -3.43 -8.70
CA VAL A 58 -1.74 -1.97 -8.49
C VAL A 58 -2.27 -1.19 -9.70
N SER A 59 -2.04 -1.66 -10.94
CA SER A 59 -2.56 -0.96 -12.12
C SER A 59 -4.08 -0.94 -12.25
N SER A 60 -4.80 -1.65 -11.37
CA SER A 60 -6.26 -1.62 -11.29
C SER A 60 -6.79 -1.25 -9.90
N ALA A 61 -5.92 -0.83 -8.98
CA ALA A 61 -6.29 -0.55 -7.60
C ALA A 61 -6.91 0.84 -7.46
N ASP A 62 -7.92 0.97 -6.61
CA ASP A 62 -8.55 2.25 -6.26
C ASP A 62 -7.73 3.00 -5.21
N ILE A 63 -7.04 2.28 -4.34
CA ILE A 63 -6.11 2.84 -3.35
C ILE A 63 -4.80 2.06 -3.37
N LEU A 64 -3.69 2.79 -3.32
CA LEU A 64 -2.36 2.28 -3.02
C LEU A 64 -1.89 2.83 -1.67
N MET A 65 -1.63 1.94 -0.72
CA MET A 65 -1.08 2.25 0.60
C MET A 65 0.36 1.74 0.68
N ILE A 66 1.30 2.59 1.04
CA ILE A 66 2.72 2.24 1.17
C ILE A 66 3.20 2.64 2.56
N CYS A 67 3.69 1.67 3.33
CA CYS A 67 4.43 1.91 4.56
C CYS A 67 5.93 1.87 4.25
N LEU A 68 6.59 3.03 4.35
CA LEU A 68 8.02 3.18 4.09
C LEU A 68 8.83 2.88 5.35
N ARG A 69 10.12 2.59 5.15
CA ARG A 69 11.10 2.41 6.22
C ARG A 69 12.50 2.79 5.74
N GLY A 70 12.82 4.09 5.79
CA GLY A 70 14.10 4.65 5.31
C GLY A 70 14.05 5.19 3.89
N GLY A 71 12.92 5.76 3.47
CA GLY A 71 12.73 6.45 2.20
C GLY A 71 12.20 5.57 1.07
N LYS A 72 12.16 6.12 -0.15
CA LYS A 72 11.62 5.44 -1.35
C LYS A 72 12.30 4.11 -1.64
N ASN A 73 13.60 4.00 -1.34
CA ASN A 73 14.40 2.80 -1.58
C ASN A 73 13.94 1.59 -0.75
N SER A 74 13.17 1.83 0.32
CA SER A 74 12.56 0.78 1.12
C SER A 74 11.37 0.10 0.42
N CYS A 75 10.86 0.69 -0.67
CA CYS A 75 9.78 0.16 -1.50
C CYS A 75 10.31 -0.10 -2.93
N PRO A 76 10.46 -1.37 -3.34
CA PRO A 76 10.87 -1.71 -4.70
C PRO A 76 9.95 -1.07 -5.73
N ASP A 77 10.51 -0.62 -6.85
CA ASP A 77 9.75 -0.01 -7.95
C ASP A 77 8.83 1.17 -7.54
N PHE A 78 9.05 1.84 -6.39
CA PHE A 78 8.15 2.89 -5.84
C PHE A 78 7.59 3.84 -6.90
N GLY A 79 8.47 4.47 -7.70
CA GLY A 79 8.03 5.40 -8.74
C GLY A 79 7.18 4.75 -9.83
N LYS A 80 7.45 3.49 -10.19
CA LYS A 80 6.64 2.74 -11.15
C LYS A 80 5.28 2.40 -10.56
N LEU A 81 5.20 2.01 -9.29
CA LEU A 81 3.92 1.72 -8.62
C LEU A 81 3.00 2.94 -8.63
N ILE A 82 3.53 4.12 -8.32
CA ILE A 82 2.79 5.37 -8.41
C ILE A 82 2.34 5.65 -9.86
N ARG A 83 3.22 5.44 -10.84
CA ARG A 83 2.94 5.75 -12.25
C ARG A 83 1.91 4.82 -12.90
N ILE A 84 1.90 3.54 -12.54
CA ILE A 84 0.96 2.56 -13.12
C ILE A 84 -0.44 2.63 -12.49
N LEU A 85 -0.58 3.34 -11.37
CA LEU A 85 -1.85 3.51 -10.69
C LEU A 85 -2.83 4.32 -11.59
N PRO A 86 -4.12 3.96 -11.64
CA PRO A 86 -5.11 4.76 -12.35
C PRO A 86 -5.16 6.22 -11.85
N LYS A 87 -5.44 7.16 -12.75
CA LYS A 87 -5.40 8.61 -12.44
C LYS A 87 -6.33 9.03 -11.28
N ASN A 88 -7.45 8.34 -11.11
CA ASN A 88 -8.45 8.66 -10.08
C ASN A 88 -8.20 7.95 -8.74
N SER A 89 -7.21 7.06 -8.69
CA SER A 89 -6.89 6.30 -7.49
C SER A 89 -6.23 7.17 -6.43
N LYS A 90 -6.35 6.74 -5.17
CA LYS A 90 -5.70 7.41 -4.05
C LYS A 90 -4.38 6.75 -3.69
N VAL A 91 -3.44 7.56 -3.23
CA VAL A 91 -2.15 7.14 -2.70
C VAL A 91 -2.07 7.61 -1.26
N PHE A 92 -1.80 6.67 -0.37
CA PHE A 92 -1.45 6.93 1.01
C PHE A 92 -0.04 6.43 1.29
N ILE A 93 0.76 7.26 1.96
CA ILE A 93 2.10 6.89 2.37
C ILE A 93 2.21 7.08 3.87
N GLN A 94 2.42 5.98 4.59
CA GLN A 94 2.73 6.00 6.02
C GLN A 94 4.24 6.24 6.17
N PRO A 95 4.66 7.40 6.72
CA PRO A 95 6.05 7.61 7.07
C PRO A 95 6.40 6.86 8.36
N SER A 96 7.67 6.50 8.47
CA SER A 96 8.33 5.91 9.63
C SER A 96 9.33 6.86 10.29
N CYS A 97 9.73 7.93 9.60
CA CYS A 97 10.60 8.97 10.11
C CYS A 97 10.34 10.33 9.44
N VAL A 98 10.86 11.39 10.05
CA VAL A 98 10.65 12.79 9.62
C VAL A 98 11.17 13.05 8.20
N SER A 99 12.26 12.41 7.80
CA SER A 99 12.84 12.58 6.46
C SER A 99 11.96 12.03 5.34
N GLU A 100 10.93 11.23 5.65
CA GLU A 100 9.99 10.72 4.67
C GLU A 100 8.81 11.68 4.42
N LEU A 101 8.66 12.74 5.21
CA LEU A 101 7.53 13.68 5.09
C LEU A 101 7.50 14.38 3.72
N GLU A 102 8.65 14.67 3.11
CA GLU A 102 8.69 15.22 1.75
C GLU A 102 8.16 14.23 0.71
N ILE A 103 8.37 12.93 0.91
CA ILE A 103 7.82 11.88 0.06
C ILE A 103 6.30 11.84 0.24
N VAL A 104 5.82 11.88 1.48
CA VAL A 104 4.37 11.92 1.78
C VAL A 104 3.73 13.13 1.10
N ARG A 105 4.25 14.34 1.33
CA ARG A 105 3.71 15.59 0.73
C ARG A 105 3.67 15.56 -0.79
N LYS A 106 4.64 14.91 -1.43
CA LYS A 106 4.74 14.86 -2.89
C LYS A 106 3.81 13.82 -3.54
N TYR A 107 3.57 12.69 -2.89
CA TYR A 107 2.92 11.54 -3.52
C TYR A 107 1.61 11.11 -2.86
N CYS A 108 1.37 11.47 -1.60
CA CYS A 108 0.08 11.26 -0.95
C CYS A 108 -0.95 12.24 -1.54
N ASN A 109 -2.13 11.75 -1.90
CA ASN A 109 -3.20 12.57 -2.50
C ASN A 109 -4.54 12.43 -1.75
N LEU A 110 -4.50 11.89 -0.55
CA LEU A 110 -5.59 12.00 0.41
C LEU A 110 -5.53 13.41 1.00
N LYS A 111 -6.63 14.15 0.85
CA LYS A 111 -6.78 15.44 1.53
C LYS A 111 -7.02 15.14 3.02
N ASP A 112 -6.30 15.83 3.89
CA ASP A 112 -6.24 15.57 5.33
C ASP A 112 -7.64 15.50 5.99
N GLU A 113 -7.90 14.36 6.62
CA GLU A 113 -8.34 14.35 8.02
C GLU A 113 -7.07 14.02 8.83
N VAL A 114 -6.27 15.05 9.13
CA VAL A 114 -5.20 14.99 10.14
C VAL A 114 -5.57 15.95 11.24
#